data_AF-A0A7W1CEJ9-F1
#
_entry.id   AF-A0A7W1CEJ9-F1
#
_cell.length_a   1.000
_cell.length_b   1.000
_cell.length_c   1.000
_cell.angle_alpha   90.00
_cell.angle_beta   90.00
_cell.angle_gamma   90.00
#
_symmetry.space_group_name_H-M   'P 1'
#
loop_
_entity.id
_entity.type
_entity.pdbx_description
1 polymer ?
#
loop_
_entity_poly.entity_id
_entity_poly.type
_entity_poly.pdbx_seq_one_letter_code
_entity_poly.pdbx_strand_id
1 'polypeptide(L)'
;MKIAYWIVTGLFCLLMLAAAAMEIFTFGESVKFLNQLGYPAHIAYVLPVTKILGVIAILTRYSDTLKEWAYAGFFFDFVLAALAHYFSGIPSPIAAIVALVLLMTSYALGKKVYG
;
A
#
# COMPACT_ATOMS: atom_id res chain seq x y z
N MET A 1 -6.26 -16.58 16.37
CA MET A 1 -6.53 -15.31 15.65
C MET A 1 -5.40 -14.30 15.74
N LYS A 2 -4.85 -13.99 16.93
CA LYS A 2 -3.70 -13.05 17.10
C LYS A 2 -2.49 -13.37 16.21
N ILE A 3 -2.06 -14.64 16.17
CA ILE A 3 -0.89 -15.05 15.36
C ILE A 3 -1.17 -14.83 13.86
N ALA A 4 -2.34 -15.27 13.37
CA ALA A 4 -2.73 -15.07 11.97
C ALA A 4 -2.79 -13.56 11.59
N TYR A 5 -3.30 -12.71 12.48
CA TYR A 5 -3.28 -11.26 12.28
C TYR A 5 -1.86 -10.73 12.06
N TRP A 6 -0.92 -11.08 12.94
CA TRP A 6 0.45 -10.58 12.86
C TRP A 6 1.23 -11.17 11.67
N ILE A 7 0.93 -12.41 11.26
CA ILE A 7 1.50 -12.99 10.04
C ILE A 7 1.02 -12.19 8.81
N VAL A 8 -0.28 -12.01 8.65
CA VAL A 8 -0.84 -11.29 7.48
C VAL A 8 -0.42 -9.83 7.47
N THR A 9 -0.46 -9.16 8.63
CA THR A 9 -0.06 -7.75 8.76
C THR A 9 1.44 -7.59 8.52
N GLY A 10 2.26 -8.49 9.06
CA GLY A 10 3.70 -8.48 8.80
C GLY A 10 4.04 -8.67 7.32
N LEU A 11 3.36 -9.61 6.65
CA LEU A 11 3.54 -9.85 5.21
C LEU A 11 3.10 -8.63 4.38
N PHE A 12 1.95 -8.04 4.72
CA PHE A 12 1.47 -6.81 4.09
C PHE A 12 2.47 -5.66 4.27
N CYS A 13 2.92 -5.41 5.50
CA CYS A 13 3.88 -4.35 5.80
C CYS A 13 5.21 -4.57 5.10
N LEU A 14 5.71 -5.81 5.04
CA LEU A 14 6.93 -6.15 4.30
C LEU A 14 6.77 -5.85 2.81
N LEU A 15 5.64 -6.25 2.21
CA LEU A 15 5.33 -5.96 0.80
C LEU A 15 5.34 -4.44 0.53
N MET A 16 4.73 -3.64 1.42
CA MET A 16 4.67 -2.18 1.28
C MET A 16 6.03 -1.51 1.44
N LEU A 17 6.83 -1.96 2.40
CA LEU A 17 8.20 -1.45 2.58
C LEU A 17 9.09 -1.82 1.41
N ALA A 18 8.97 -3.04 0.87
CA ALA A 18 9.69 -3.45 -0.34
C ALA A 18 9.29 -2.58 -1.54
N ALA A 19 7.99 -2.33 -1.74
CA ALA A 19 7.49 -1.46 -2.80
C ALA A 19 8.02 -0.03 -2.66
N ALA A 20 7.92 0.56 -1.47
CA ALA A 20 8.45 1.90 -1.20
C ALA A 20 9.96 1.98 -1.39
N ALA A 21 10.72 0.96 -0.96
CA ALA A 21 12.15 0.89 -1.18
C ALA A 21 12.48 0.83 -2.67
N MET A 22 11.79 -0.01 -3.45
CA MET A 22 11.97 -0.08 -4.90
C MET A 22 11.69 1.28 -5.55
N GLU A 23 10.59 1.95 -5.22
CA GLU A 23 10.26 3.29 -5.73
C GLU A 23 11.35 4.32 -5.42
N ILE A 24 11.97 4.25 -4.24
CA ILE A 24 13.08 5.13 -3.85
C ILE A 24 14.37 4.78 -4.61
N PHE A 25 14.70 3.50 -4.77
CA PHE A 25 15.92 3.07 -5.46
C PHE A 25 15.83 3.27 -6.98
N THR A 26 14.63 3.12 -7.56
CA THR A 26 14.35 3.34 -8.99
C THR A 26 13.62 4.66 -9.21
N PHE A 27 13.95 5.68 -8.42
CA PHE A 27 13.24 6.98 -8.42
C PHE A 27 13.08 7.58 -9.83
N GLY A 28 14.15 7.56 -10.64
CA GLY A 28 14.09 8.07 -12.02
C GLY A 28 13.14 7.31 -12.94
N GLU A 29 12.99 6.00 -12.75
CA GLU A 29 12.01 5.18 -13.48
C GLU A 29 10.59 5.43 -12.99
N SER A 30 10.41 5.56 -11.67
CA SER A 30 9.13 5.88 -11.05
C SER A 30 8.59 7.24 -11.54
N VAL A 31 9.46 8.26 -11.64
CA VAL A 31 9.10 9.57 -12.22
C VAL A 31 8.72 9.43 -13.69
N LYS A 32 9.48 8.66 -14.50
CA LYS A 32 9.14 8.44 -15.92
C LYS A 32 7.79 7.74 -16.07
N PHE A 33 7.52 6.72 -15.27
CA PHE A 33 6.27 5.99 -15.25
C PHE A 33 5.08 6.90 -14.90
N LEU A 34 5.22 7.69 -13.82
CA LEU A 34 4.20 8.65 -13.41
C LEU A 34 3.98 9.73 -14.48
N ASN A 35 5.04 10.24 -15.11
CA ASN A 35 4.92 11.19 -16.22
C ASN A 35 4.18 10.58 -17.43
N GLN A 36 4.40 9.30 -17.76
CA GLN A 36 3.65 8.61 -18.83
C GLN A 36 2.15 8.52 -18.52
N LEU A 37 1.79 8.43 -17.24
CA LEU A 37 0.42 8.48 -16.76
C LEU A 37 -0.13 9.92 -16.62
N GLY A 38 0.67 10.94 -16.95
CA GLY A 38 0.29 12.36 -16.85
C GLY A 38 0.40 12.95 -15.43
N TYR A 39 1.03 12.23 -14.49
CA TYR A 39 1.24 12.69 -13.13
C TYR A 39 2.50 13.54 -12.98
N PRO A 40 2.48 14.58 -12.13
CA PRO A 40 3.65 15.39 -11.85
C PRO A 40 4.68 14.66 -10.99
N ALA A 41 5.97 14.98 -11.19
CA ALA A 41 7.10 14.31 -10.54
C ALA A 41 7.09 14.36 -9.00
N HIS A 42 6.42 15.34 -8.38
CA HIS A 42 6.34 15.42 -6.91
C HIS A 42 5.63 14.21 -6.29
N ILE A 43 4.72 13.56 -7.04
CA ILE A 43 3.99 12.38 -6.58
C ILE A 43 4.95 11.21 -6.33
N ALA A 44 6.04 11.10 -7.11
CA ALA A 44 7.05 10.07 -6.93
C ALA A 44 7.76 10.15 -5.56
N TYR A 45 7.83 11.34 -4.95
CA TYR A 45 8.39 11.50 -3.61
C TYR A 45 7.36 11.21 -2.52
N VAL A 46 6.13 11.66 -2.71
CA VAL A 46 5.06 11.55 -1.70
C VAL A 46 4.61 10.10 -1.52
N LEU A 47 4.47 9.34 -2.61
CA LEU A 47 3.99 7.95 -2.55
C LEU A 47 4.80 7.04 -1.61
N PRO A 48 6.12 6.84 -1.79
CA PRO A 48 6.88 5.94 -0.92
C PRO A 48 6.92 6.41 0.54
N VAL A 49 6.96 7.73 0.79
CA VAL A 49 6.93 8.30 2.14
C VAL A 49 5.59 7.99 2.83
N THR A 50 4.47 8.21 2.14
CA THR A 50 3.13 7.89 2.70
C THR A 50 2.94 6.40 2.94
N LYS A 51 3.49 5.52 2.09
CA LYS A 51 3.51 4.06 2.34
C LYS A 51 4.23 3.71 3.63
N ILE A 52 5.41 4.28 3.87
CA ILE A 52 6.17 4.05 5.12
C ILE A 52 5.38 4.54 6.34
N LEU A 53 4.79 5.74 6.27
CA LEU A 53 3.95 6.28 7.34
C LEU A 53 2.72 5.41 7.62
N GLY A 54 2.06 4.91 6.56
CA GLY A 54 0.93 3.99 6.68
C GLY A 54 1.32 2.67 7.35
N VAL A 55 2.47 2.10 6.99
CA VAL A 55 3.01 0.89 7.65
C VAL A 55 3.26 1.14 9.13
N ILE A 56 3.87 2.29 9.49
CA ILE A 56 4.10 2.65 10.89
C ILE A 56 2.78 2.77 11.65
N ALA A 57 1.77 3.42 11.07
CA ALA A 57 0.45 3.56 11.70
C ALA A 57 -0.22 2.20 11.95
N ILE A 58 -0.13 1.26 10.99
CA ILE A 58 -0.72 -0.08 11.10
C ILE A 58 0.03 -0.95 12.13
N LEU A 59 1.36 -0.90 12.17
CA LEU A 59 2.16 -1.73 13.07
C LEU A 59 2.09 -1.25 14.52
N THR A 60 2.22 0.07 14.73
CA THR A 60 2.23 0.65 16.09
C THR A 60 0.84 0.65 16.70
N ARG A 61 -0.22 0.81 15.87
CA ARG A 61 -1.61 0.95 16.30
C ARG A 61 -1.78 2.00 17.40
N TYR A 62 -0.92 3.01 17.40
CA TYR A 62 -0.86 4.03 18.45
C TYR A 62 -2.14 4.87 18.52
N SER A 63 -2.77 5.12 17.37
CA SER A 63 -4.05 5.82 17.23
C SER A 63 -4.98 5.04 16.32
N ASP A 64 -6.20 4.77 16.78
CA ASP A 64 -7.21 4.10 15.96
C ASP A 64 -7.55 4.92 14.71
N THR A 65 -7.61 6.25 14.82
CA THR A 65 -7.87 7.14 13.67
C THR A 65 -6.77 7.02 12.62
N LEU A 66 -5.49 7.12 13.01
CA LEU A 66 -4.37 7.01 12.07
C LEU A 66 -4.30 5.63 11.42
N LYS A 67 -4.60 4.59 12.19
CA LYS A 67 -4.68 3.21 11.69
C LYS A 67 -5.78 3.09 10.63
N GLU A 68 -7.00 3.58 10.88
CA GLU A 68 -8.08 3.54 9.89
C GLU A 68 -7.75 4.38 8.64
N TRP A 69 -7.11 5.56 8.80
CA TRP A 69 -6.65 6.36 7.67
C TRP A 69 -5.61 5.64 6.82
N ALA A 70 -4.67 4.93 7.45
CA ALA A 70 -3.67 4.13 6.74
C ALA A 70 -4.34 3.00 5.95
N TYR A 71 -5.26 2.25 6.56
CA TYR A 71 -6.01 1.20 5.86
C TYR A 71 -6.82 1.77 4.68
N ALA A 72 -7.52 2.89 4.87
CA ALA A 72 -8.29 3.53 3.80
C ALA A 72 -7.37 4.05 2.68
N GLY A 73 -6.26 4.69 3.01
CA GLY A 73 -5.28 5.19 2.05
C GLY A 73 -4.72 4.07 1.16
N PHE A 74 -4.26 2.98 1.76
CA PHE A 74 -3.78 1.81 1.00
C PHE A 74 -4.88 1.17 0.16
N PHE A 75 -6.12 1.10 0.68
CA PHE A 75 -7.24 0.57 -0.08
C PHE A 75 -7.47 1.36 -1.37
N PHE A 76 -7.54 2.69 -1.27
CA PHE A 76 -7.72 3.54 -2.44
C PHE A 76 -6.51 3.50 -3.38
N ASP A 77 -5.28 3.47 -2.86
CA ASP A 77 -4.06 3.32 -3.66
C ASP A 77 -4.11 2.07 -4.54
N PHE A 78 -4.44 0.90 -3.98
CA PHE A 78 -4.49 -0.34 -4.76
C PHE A 78 -5.66 -0.41 -5.72
N VAL A 79 -6.83 0.13 -5.36
CA VAL A 79 -7.98 0.19 -6.27
C VAL A 79 -7.66 1.09 -7.46
N LEU A 80 -7.09 2.27 -7.22
CA LEU A 80 -6.70 3.19 -8.28
C LEU A 80 -5.57 2.61 -9.13
N ALA A 81 -4.59 1.93 -8.53
CA ALA A 81 -3.54 1.23 -9.26
C ALA A 81 -4.13 0.14 -10.16
N ALA A 82 -5.03 -0.70 -9.66
CA ALA A 82 -5.67 -1.74 -10.46
C ALA A 82 -6.46 -1.16 -11.64
N LEU A 83 -7.17 -0.04 -11.43
CA LEU A 83 -7.86 0.69 -12.49
C LEU A 83 -6.88 1.28 -13.50
N ALA A 84 -5.77 1.87 -13.06
CA ALA A 84 -4.74 2.41 -13.95
C ALA A 84 -4.15 1.31 -14.86
N HIS A 85 -3.86 0.11 -14.32
CA HIS A 85 -3.45 -1.03 -15.13
C HIS A 85 -4.50 -1.42 -16.18
N TYR A 86 -5.79 -1.42 -15.81
CA TYR A 86 -6.88 -1.75 -16.71
C TYR A 86 -7.03 -0.72 -17.85
N PHE A 87 -6.97 0.58 -17.54
CA PHE A 87 -7.17 1.64 -18.53
C PHE A 87 -5.93 1.98 -19.37
N SER A 88 -4.72 1.84 -18.81
CA SER A 88 -3.46 2.18 -19.51
C SER A 88 -2.88 1.02 -20.33
N GLY A 89 -3.53 -0.15 -20.35
CA GLY A 89 -3.04 -1.34 -21.05
C GLY A 89 -1.73 -1.91 -20.48
N ILE A 90 -1.38 -1.53 -19.25
CA ILE A 90 -0.17 -2.02 -18.57
C ILE A 90 -0.44 -3.45 -18.09
N PRO A 91 0.45 -4.41 -18.39
CA PRO A 91 0.21 -5.80 -18.04
C PRO A 91 -0.01 -6.00 -16.54
N SER A 92 -1.10 -6.72 -16.25
CA SER A 92 -1.43 -7.42 -15.01
C SER A 92 -1.48 -6.62 -13.68
N PRO A 93 -2.69 -6.36 -13.13
CA PRO A 93 -2.86 -5.74 -11.80
C PRO A 93 -2.59 -6.71 -10.62
N ILE A 94 -1.93 -7.85 -10.85
CA ILE A 94 -1.77 -8.92 -9.84
C ILE A 94 -1.16 -8.38 -8.54
N ALA A 95 -0.12 -7.57 -8.61
CA ALA A 95 0.54 -7.03 -7.41
C ALA A 95 -0.42 -6.18 -6.56
N ALA A 96 -1.20 -5.31 -7.20
CA ALA A 96 -2.21 -4.48 -6.54
C ALA A 96 -3.33 -5.34 -5.92
N ILE A 97 -3.79 -6.38 -6.63
CA ILE A 97 -4.82 -7.30 -6.13
C ILE A 97 -4.31 -8.08 -4.92
N VAL A 98 -3.09 -8.62 -4.97
CA VAL A 98 -2.48 -9.35 -3.85
C VAL A 98 -2.32 -8.43 -2.63
N ALA A 99 -1.82 -7.22 -2.83
CA ALA A 99 -1.68 -6.23 -1.76
C ALA A 99 -3.05 -5.88 -1.14
N LEU A 100 -4.09 -5.71 -1.97
CA LEU A 100 -5.45 -5.44 -1.53
C LEU A 100 -6.05 -6.59 -0.70
N VAL A 101 -5.87 -7.84 -1.14
CA VAL A 101 -6.34 -9.02 -0.39
C VAL A 101 -5.64 -9.11 0.95
N LEU A 102 -4.32 -8.89 1.00
CA LEU A 102 -3.55 -8.89 2.25
C LEU A 102 -4.00 -7.77 3.18
N LEU A 103 -4.21 -6.55 2.66
CA LEU A 103 -4.71 -5.41 3.42
C LEU A 103 -6.08 -5.71 4.04
N MET A 104 -7.04 -6.18 3.24
CA MET A 104 -8.40 -6.47 3.70
C MET A 104 -8.42 -7.61 4.73
N THR A 105 -7.58 -8.62 4.53
CA THR A 105 -7.43 -9.74 5.48
C THR A 105 -6.81 -9.26 6.79
N SER A 106 -5.76 -8.43 6.72
CA SER A 106 -5.15 -7.79 7.90
C SER A 106 -6.18 -6.98 8.68
N TYR A 107 -6.97 -6.16 7.99
CA TYR A 107 -8.02 -5.34 8.60
C TYR A 107 -9.10 -6.16 9.30
N ALA A 108 -9.65 -7.16 8.61
CA ALA A 108 -10.70 -8.02 9.14
C ALA A 108 -10.22 -8.84 10.36
N LEU A 109 -8.98 -9.34 10.33
CA LEU A 109 -8.36 -10.02 11.47
C LEU A 109 -8.09 -9.05 12.62
N GLY A 110 -7.64 -7.82 12.32
CA GLY A 110 -7.39 -6.78 13.32
C GLY A 110 -8.64 -6.42 14.10
N LYS A 111 -9.77 -6.22 13.41
CA LYS A 111 -11.09 -6.01 14.04
C LYS A 111 -11.53 -7.18 14.92
N LYS A 112 -11.30 -8.42 14.50
CA LYS A 112 -11.67 -9.60 15.32
C LYS A 112 -10.79 -9.79 16.56
N VAL A 113 -9.56 -9.29 16.52
CA VAL A 113 -8.58 -9.51 17.60
C VAL A 113 -8.59 -8.38 18.63
N TYR A 114 -8.91 -7.16 18.19
CA TYR A 114 -8.76 -5.95 18.99
C TYR A 114 -9.96 -4.99 18.91
N GLY A 115 -10.99 -5.32 18.13
CA GLY A 115 -12.30 -4.69 18.23
C GLY A 115 -13.15 -5.45 19.23
#